data_AF-A0A0M4PF02-F1
#
_entry.id   AF-A0A0M4PF02-F1
#
_cell.length_a   1.000
_cell.length_b   1.000
_cell.length_c   1.000
_cell.angle_alpha   90.00
_cell.angle_beta   90.00
_cell.angle_gamma   90.00
#
_symmetry.space_group_name_H-M   'P 1'
#
loop_
_entity.id
_entity.type
_entity.pdbx_description
1 polymer ?
#
loop_
_entity_poly.entity_id
_entity_poly.type
_entity_poly.pdbx_seq_one_letter_code
_entity_poly.pdbx_strand_id
1 'polypeptide(L)'
;QILLVNYKDVKNLKVTTIGAERFLHDGGFDRSGRYFLVAANARHRIAIVDTKEGRLVGVIESKGQTPHPGRGANLTHPKYGPVWATSHLGDETISFIGTDPQKNKQNAWKVVQTVSGQGGGSLF
;
A
#
# COMPACT_ATOMS: atom_id res chain seq x y z
N GLN A 1 6.04 5.36 11.73
CA GLN A 1 7.04 6.00 10.84
C GLN A 1 7.61 4.94 9.90
N ILE A 2 8.02 5.35 8.70
CA ILE A 2 8.70 4.48 7.72
C ILE A 2 10.13 5.00 7.55
N LEU A 3 11.12 4.09 7.56
CA LEU A 3 12.52 4.45 7.41
C LEU A 3 13.01 4.00 6.03
N LEU A 4 13.50 4.95 5.23
CA LEU A 4 14.28 4.64 4.03
C LEU A 4 15.75 4.74 4.40
N VAL A 5 16.41 3.59 4.48
CA VAL A 5 17.80 3.47 4.91
C VAL A 5 18.69 3.25 3.70
N ASN A 6 19.67 4.14 3.50
CA ASN A 6 20.64 4.01 2.44
C ASN A 6 21.88 3.27 2.95
N TYR A 7 22.04 2.02 2.49
CA TYR A 7 23.12 1.13 2.91
C TYR A 7 24.41 1.27 2.08
N LYS A 8 24.52 2.27 1.18
CA LYS A 8 25.75 2.48 0.38
C LYS A 8 26.99 2.75 1.25
N ASP A 9 26.78 3.39 2.40
CA ASP A 9 27.81 3.61 3.41
C ASP A 9 27.21 3.36 4.80
N VAL A 10 27.50 2.18 5.35
CA VAL A 10 27.00 1.75 6.67
C VAL A 10 27.72 2.44 7.83
N LYS A 11 28.85 3.11 7.59
CA LYS A 11 29.55 3.91 8.60
C LYS A 11 28.95 5.31 8.71
N ASN A 12 28.50 5.87 7.57
CA ASN A 12 27.85 7.18 7.48
C ASN A 12 26.40 7.06 6.98
N LEU A 13 25.58 6.34 7.73
CA LEU A 13 24.21 6.01 7.34
C LEU A 13 23.37 7.26 7.03
N LYS A 14 22.76 7.28 5.85
CA LYS A 14 21.72 8.25 5.49
C LYS A 14 20.36 7.60 5.67
N VAL A 15 19.53 8.19 6.53
CA VAL A 15 18.18 7.71 6.83
C VAL A 15 17.17 8.82 6.59
N THR A 16 16.15 8.54 5.78
CA THR A 16 14.97 9.41 5.66
C THR A 16 13.87 8.84 6.53
N THR A 17 13.43 9.63 7.52
CA THR A 17 12.31 9.27 8.39
C THR A 17 11.02 9.88 7.86
N ILE A 18 10.06 9.04 7.49
CA ILE A 18 8.80 9.45 6.89
C ILE A 18 7.67 9.28 7.92
N GLY A 19 7.04 10.39 8.28
CA GLY A 19 5.76 10.36 8.99
C GLY A 19 4.69 9.72 8.11
N ALA A 20 4.00 8.72 8.65
CA ALA A 20 2.95 7.99 7.95
C ALA A 20 1.76 7.83 8.91
N GLU A 21 1.38 6.60 9.25
CA GLU A 21 0.32 6.31 10.22
C GLU A 21 0.89 5.43 11.37
N ARG A 22 0.16 5.32 12.48
CA ARG A 22 0.46 4.38 13.56
C ARG A 22 0.04 2.96 13.17
N PHE A 23 0.64 1.96 13.82
CA PHE A 23 0.33 0.54 13.60
C PHE A 23 0.61 0.05 12.16
N LEU A 24 1.71 0.53 11.58
CA LEU A 24 2.24 -0.05 10.34
C LEU A 24 2.64 -1.50 10.59
N HIS A 25 2.31 -2.38 9.65
CA HIS A 25 2.51 -3.82 9.79
C HIS A 25 3.24 -4.38 8.57
N ASP A 26 2.50 -4.72 7.52
CA ASP A 26 2.96 -5.39 6.30
C ASP A 26 2.54 -4.62 5.05
N GLY A 27 3.21 -4.92 3.94
CA GLY A 27 3.05 -4.18 2.70
C GLY A 27 3.97 -4.68 1.59
N GLY A 28 3.78 -4.13 0.39
CA GLY A 28 4.59 -4.47 -0.76
C GLY A 28 4.66 -3.38 -1.79
N PHE A 29 5.53 -3.59 -2.77
CA PHE A 29 5.68 -2.67 -3.88
C PHE A 29 4.54 -2.82 -4.88
N ASP A 30 4.15 -1.70 -5.48
CA ASP A 30 3.39 -1.70 -6.71
C ASP A 30 4.17 -2.42 -7.83
N ARG A 31 3.48 -2.77 -8.92
CA ARG A 31 4.08 -3.48 -10.06
C ARG A 31 5.35 -2.82 -10.63
N SER A 32 5.47 -1.49 -10.55
CA SER A 32 6.66 -0.78 -11.05
C SER A 32 7.88 -0.88 -10.13
N GLY A 33 7.71 -1.33 -8.88
CA GLY A 33 8.77 -1.36 -7.88
C GLY A 33 9.08 0.01 -7.26
N ARG A 34 8.30 1.06 -7.57
CA ARG A 34 8.59 2.44 -7.13
C ARG A 34 7.82 2.82 -5.87
N TYR A 35 6.57 2.42 -5.76
CA TYR A 35 5.71 2.84 -4.66
C TYR A 35 5.52 1.70 -3.69
N PHE A 36 5.80 1.95 -2.42
CA PHE A 36 5.59 0.99 -1.34
C PHE A 36 4.24 1.28 -0.68
N LEU A 37 3.33 0.31 -0.74
CA LEU A 37 2.02 0.35 -0.10
C LEU A 37 2.08 -0.50 1.17
N VAL A 38 1.74 0.08 2.31
CA VAL A 38 1.86 -0.57 3.62
C VAL A 38 0.60 -0.35 4.45
N ALA A 39 0.11 -1.42 5.07
CA ALA A 39 -1.05 -1.38 5.93
C ALA A 39 -0.73 -0.77 7.29
N ALA A 40 -1.55 0.22 7.67
CA ALA A 40 -1.72 0.66 9.04
C ALA A 40 -2.96 -0.07 9.62
N ASN A 41 -2.79 -1.36 9.91
CA ASN A 41 -3.90 -2.32 10.01
C ASN A 41 -4.96 -1.94 11.06
N ALA A 42 -4.55 -1.63 12.29
CA ALA A 42 -5.42 -1.22 13.38
C ALA A 42 -6.07 0.16 13.17
N ARG A 43 -5.72 0.85 12.08
CA ARG A 43 -6.32 2.12 11.64
C ARG A 43 -7.13 1.99 10.35
N HIS A 44 -7.23 0.78 9.78
CA HIS A 44 -8.01 0.51 8.56
C HIS A 44 -7.56 1.36 7.36
N ARG A 45 -6.25 1.61 7.28
CA ARG A 45 -5.63 2.52 6.32
C ARG A 45 -4.43 1.91 5.62
N ILE A 46 -4.14 2.41 4.43
CA ILE A 46 -2.94 2.11 3.66
C ILE A 46 -2.13 3.39 3.50
N ALA A 47 -0.86 3.36 3.92
CA ALA A 47 0.10 4.42 3.64
C ALA A 47 0.87 4.09 2.36
N ILE A 48 1.18 5.13 1.58
CA ILE A 48 1.81 4.99 0.25
C ILE A 48 3.05 5.86 0.22
N VAL A 49 4.20 5.27 -0.06
CA VAL A 49 5.50 5.95 -0.11
C VAL A 49 6.07 5.87 -1.51
N ASP A 50 6.54 7.01 -2.04
CA ASP A 50 7.36 7.05 -3.25
C ASP A 50 8.81 6.83 -2.83
N THR A 51 9.36 5.65 -3.12
CA THR A 51 10.73 5.32 -2.69
C THR A 51 11.80 5.99 -3.53
N LYS A 52 11.44 6.48 -4.74
CA LYS A 52 12.34 7.25 -5.58
C LYS A 52 12.55 8.66 -5.02
N GLU A 53 11.45 9.31 -4.63
CA GLU A 53 11.48 10.67 -4.09
C GLU A 53 11.66 10.70 -2.56
N GLY A 54 11.58 9.55 -1.90
CA GLY A 54 11.78 9.41 -0.47
C GLY A 54 10.72 10.09 0.39
N ARG A 55 9.46 10.13 -0.06
CA ARG A 55 8.38 10.86 0.60
C ARG A 55 7.05 10.11 0.65
N LEU A 56 6.22 10.47 1.63
CA LEU A 56 4.83 10.04 1.69
C LEU A 56 4.07 10.62 0.49
N VAL A 57 3.32 9.76 -0.20
CA VAL A 57 2.35 10.16 -1.22
C VAL A 57 1.02 10.48 -0.56
N GLY A 58 0.57 9.62 0.35
CA GLY A 58 -0.65 9.82 1.12
C GLY A 58 -0.96 8.64 2.03
N VAL A 59 -2.03 8.79 2.81
CA VAL A 59 -2.66 7.73 3.61
C VAL A 59 -4.13 7.69 3.24
N ILE A 60 -4.63 6.51 2.88
CA ILE A 60 -6.00 6.32 2.41
C ILE A 60 -6.72 5.26 3.24
N GLU A 61 -8.03 5.37 3.36
CA GLU A 61 -8.85 4.31 3.96
C GLU A 61 -8.89 3.08 3.05
N SER A 62 -8.73 1.90 3.62
CA SER A 62 -8.75 0.65 2.86
C SER A 62 -10.16 0.21 2.46
N LYS A 63 -11.20 0.82 3.04
CA LYS A 63 -12.63 0.46 2.89
C LYS A 63 -13.02 -0.93 3.42
N GLY A 64 -12.20 -1.50 4.29
CA GLY A 64 -12.50 -2.70 5.06
C GLY A 64 -11.78 -2.66 6.41
N GLN A 65 -12.02 -3.64 7.27
CA GLN A 65 -11.49 -3.69 8.63
C GLN A 65 -10.20 -4.49 8.70
N THR A 66 -9.15 -3.87 9.23
CA THR A 66 -7.84 -4.51 9.48
C THR A 66 -7.23 -5.05 8.19
N PRO A 67 -6.81 -4.19 7.24
CA PRO A 67 -6.16 -4.63 6.02
C PRO A 67 -4.89 -5.42 6.36
N HIS A 68 -4.72 -6.58 5.72
CA HIS A 68 -3.60 -7.48 5.98
C HIS A 68 -3.09 -8.08 4.65
N PRO A 69 -2.34 -7.29 3.88
CA PRO A 69 -1.98 -7.65 2.50
C PRO A 69 -0.92 -8.75 2.37
N GLY A 70 -0.14 -9.04 3.40
CA GLY A 70 1.20 -9.58 3.21
C GLY A 70 2.03 -8.62 2.35
N ARG A 71 2.37 -9.03 1.11
CA ARG A 71 2.97 -8.14 0.09
C ARG A 71 1.94 -7.50 -0.85
N GLY A 72 0.68 -7.93 -0.74
CA GLY A 72 -0.42 -7.64 -1.65
C GLY A 72 -0.26 -8.28 -3.02
N ALA A 73 -1.25 -8.04 -3.87
CA ALA A 73 -1.29 -8.59 -5.22
C ALA A 73 -1.35 -7.47 -6.27
N ASN A 74 -0.43 -7.50 -7.23
CA ASN A 74 -0.40 -6.55 -8.34
C ASN A 74 -1.17 -7.11 -9.54
N LEU A 75 -2.13 -6.34 -10.07
CA LEU A 75 -2.98 -6.75 -11.18
C LEU A 75 -3.11 -5.63 -12.21
N THR A 76 -3.44 -5.98 -13.45
CA THR A 76 -3.88 -5.00 -14.45
C THR A 76 -5.39 -5.08 -14.56
N HIS A 77 -6.09 -4.16 -13.91
CA HIS A 77 -7.54 -4.12 -13.93
C HIS A 77 -8.04 -3.61 -15.29
N PRO A 78 -9.00 -4.30 -15.96
CA PRO A 78 -9.42 -3.94 -17.32
C PRO A 78 -9.98 -2.51 -17.43
N LYS A 79 -10.62 -2.00 -16.36
CA LYS A 79 -11.19 -0.65 -16.32
C LYS A 79 -10.29 0.41 -15.70
N TYR A 80 -9.44 0.04 -14.73
CA TYR A 80 -8.74 1.00 -13.87
C TYR A 80 -7.24 1.07 -14.11
N GLY A 81 -6.70 0.19 -14.96
CA GLY A 81 -5.27 0.05 -15.19
C GLY A 81 -4.57 -0.70 -14.05
N PRO A 82 -3.27 -0.44 -13.81
CA PRO A 82 -2.52 -1.07 -12.73
C PRO A 82 -3.13 -0.79 -11.35
N VAL A 83 -3.36 -1.88 -10.60
CA VAL A 83 -3.85 -1.84 -9.23
C VAL A 83 -3.03 -2.77 -8.33
N TRP A 84 -3.01 -2.44 -7.04
CA TRP A 84 -2.51 -3.29 -5.97
C TRP A 84 -3.68 -3.64 -5.05
N ALA A 85 -3.78 -4.91 -4.65
CA ALA A 85 -4.91 -5.44 -3.90
C ALA A 85 -4.52 -5.93 -2.51
N THR A 86 -5.43 -5.76 -1.55
CA THR A 86 -5.35 -6.26 -0.17
C THR A 86 -6.68 -6.88 0.26
N SER A 87 -6.60 -7.99 0.98
CA SER A 87 -7.69 -8.53 1.81
C SER A 87 -7.71 -7.85 3.19
N HIS A 88 -8.68 -8.24 4.01
CA HIS A 88 -8.94 -7.70 5.34
C HIS A 88 -9.15 -8.85 6.32
N LEU A 89 -8.56 -8.77 7.52
CA LEU A 89 -8.79 -9.78 8.56
C LEU A 89 -10.15 -9.61 9.24
N GLY A 90 -10.62 -8.36 9.36
CA GLY A 90 -11.83 -8.03 10.11
C GLY A 90 -13.13 -8.17 9.32
N ASP A 91 -13.07 -8.32 8.00
CA ASP A 91 -14.23 -8.55 7.14
C ASP A 91 -13.84 -9.19 5.79
N GLU A 92 -14.83 -9.49 4.96
CA GLU A 92 -14.64 -10.17 3.66
C GLU A 92 -14.20 -9.24 2.52
N THR A 93 -13.87 -7.98 2.81
CA THR A 93 -13.56 -7.00 1.77
C THR A 93 -12.21 -7.29 1.12
N ILE A 94 -12.15 -7.24 -0.21
CA ILE A 94 -10.92 -7.11 -0.97
C ILE A 94 -10.94 -5.76 -1.67
N SER A 95 -9.92 -4.96 -1.44
CA SER A 95 -9.80 -3.60 -1.97
C SER A 95 -8.72 -3.51 -3.03
N PHE A 96 -9.05 -2.87 -4.15
CA PHE A 96 -8.13 -2.60 -5.25
C PHE A 96 -7.76 -1.12 -5.25
N ILE A 97 -6.46 -0.82 -5.17
CA ILE A 97 -5.92 0.54 -5.10
C ILE A 97 -5.20 0.84 -6.41
N GLY A 98 -5.54 1.93 -7.09
CA GLY A 98 -4.84 2.35 -8.30
C GLY A 98 -3.41 2.81 -8.03
N THR A 99 -2.45 2.36 -8.83
CA THR A 99 -1.00 2.60 -8.58
C THR A 99 -0.26 3.31 -9.72
N ASP A 100 -0.97 3.80 -10.74
CA ASP A 100 -0.38 4.46 -11.90
C ASP A 100 -0.72 5.96 -11.96
N PRO A 101 0.05 6.82 -11.29
CA PRO A 101 -0.14 8.28 -11.31
C PRO A 101 0.29 8.95 -12.62
N GLN A 102 0.78 8.21 -13.62
CA GLN A 102 1.19 8.80 -14.89
C GLN A 102 0.09 8.67 -15.95
N LYS A 103 -0.37 7.45 -16.21
CA LYS A 103 -1.37 7.19 -17.27
C LYS A 103 -2.80 7.08 -16.74
N ASN A 104 -2.98 6.75 -15.45
CA ASN A 104 -4.28 6.56 -14.81
C ASN A 104 -4.46 7.51 -13.60
N LYS A 105 -4.10 8.79 -13.78
CA LYS A 105 -4.08 9.84 -12.75
C LYS A 105 -5.36 9.93 -11.91
N GLN A 106 -6.51 9.79 -12.54
CA GLN A 106 -7.82 9.85 -11.90
C GLN A 106 -8.04 8.74 -10.86
N ASN A 107 -7.38 7.60 -11.04
CA ASN A 107 -7.50 6.38 -10.23
C ASN A 107 -6.35 6.22 -9.21
N ALA A 108 -5.22 6.88 -9.45
CA ALA A 108 -4.03 6.73 -8.61
C ALA A 108 -4.32 7.08 -7.15
N TRP A 109 -3.86 6.22 -6.25
CA TRP A 109 -3.93 6.40 -4.80
C TRP A 109 -5.36 6.48 -4.27
N LYS A 110 -6.28 5.75 -4.90
CA LYS A 110 -7.67 5.61 -4.46
C LYS A 110 -8.06 4.13 -4.48
N VAL A 111 -8.92 3.73 -3.54
CA VAL A 111 -9.63 2.44 -3.64
C VAL A 111 -10.64 2.57 -4.77
N VAL A 112 -10.33 1.97 -5.92
CA VAL A 112 -11.12 2.04 -7.16
C VAL A 112 -12.20 0.98 -7.25
N GLN A 113 -12.05 -0.12 -6.52
CA GLN A 113 -13.03 -1.19 -6.42
C GLN A 113 -12.91 -1.89 -5.08
N THR A 114 -14.04 -2.34 -4.55
CA THR A 114 -14.14 -3.30 -3.46
C THR A 114 -14.97 -4.49 -3.95
N VAL A 115 -14.59 -5.69 -3.56
CA VAL A 115 -15.40 -6.90 -3.76
C VAL A 115 -15.49 -7.66 -2.45
N SER A 116 -16.54 -8.44 -2.24
CA SER A 116 -16.56 -9.47 -1.19
C SER A 116 -15.81 -10.71 -1.71
N GLY A 117 -15.00 -11.31 -0.85
CA GLY A 117 -14.29 -12.55 -1.12
C GLY A 117 -13.89 -13.25 0.17
N GLN A 118 -13.37 -14.48 0.06
CA GLN A 118 -12.88 -15.27 1.19
C GLN A 118 -11.55 -14.74 1.78
N GLY A 119 -11.45 -13.42 2.00
CA GLY A 119 -10.31 -12.77 2.63
C GLY A 119 -10.43 -12.65 4.14
N GLY A 120 -11.65 -12.70 4.68
CA GLY A 120 -11.93 -12.54 6.10
C GLY A 120 -11.23 -13.60 6.95
N GLY A 121 -10.42 -13.17 7.90
CA GLY A 121 -9.61 -14.07 8.74
C GLY A 121 -8.44 -14.77 8.03
N SER A 122 -8.22 -14.54 6.73
CA SER A 122 -7.05 -15.11 6.04
C SER A 122 -5.79 -14.31 6.34
N LEU A 123 -4.74 -15.00 6.77
CA LEU A 123 -3.42 -14.39 7.00
C LEU A 123 -2.74 -13.98 5.68
N PHE A 124 -3.06 -14.64 4.56
CA PHE A 124 -2.52 -14.37 3.21
C PHE A 124 -3.52 -14.70 2.10
#